data_AF-A0A8H9C008-F1
#
_entry.id   AF-A0A8H9C008-F1
#
_cell.length_a   1.000
_cell.length_b   1.000
_cell.length_c   1.000
_cell.angle_alpha   90.00
_cell.angle_beta   90.00
_cell.angle_gamma   90.00
#
_symmetry.space_group_name_H-M   'P 1'
#
loop_
_entity.id
_entity.type
_entity.pdbx_description
1 polymer ?
#
loop_
_entity_poly.entity_id
_entity_poly.type
_entity_poly.pdbx_seq_one_letter_code
_entity_poly.pdbx_strand_id
1 'polypeptide(L)'
;DKINHSLLKENIKRVLNVNMLTNDWFNIYKSITKFGYYEKNFLEKNIDSEKNLRSQNKRSYFNNLKEFRTFQKNNKTKFNKNDFGIPQGTAISAVFANIYALNFDLQMNQLAFSHSGMYRRYSDDFILIIPISSNINNYTEIEVIIKNIAEECKINIKDEKTNTFLYSQHNLINLNNKSKQNMDYLGFNFDGKNVKMRNKSIYRFYRNAKKLINYANFKKNNNQLEKLPYRKRIYRLYTDLGESRSGRNSFIDYAKKAQTKFDYYSPHTNNMMMQQIKNRKKKIEKLSGIQLHTKT
;
A
#
# COMPACT_ATOMS: atom_id res chain seq x y z
N ASP A 1 -8.92 -11.75 -6.66
CA ASP A 1 -9.86 -10.61 -6.55
C ASP A 1 -11.28 -11.16 -6.69
N LYS A 2 -12.25 -10.69 -5.91
CA LYS A 2 -13.65 -11.17 -5.89
C LYS A 2 -14.64 -10.15 -6.47
N ILE A 3 -14.16 -9.09 -7.14
CA ILE A 3 -15.00 -8.10 -7.83
C ILE A 3 -16.01 -8.78 -8.75
N ASN A 4 -17.31 -8.61 -8.47
CA ASN A 4 -18.38 -9.18 -9.29
C ASN A 4 -18.49 -8.45 -10.64
N HIS A 5 -18.49 -9.21 -11.74
CA HIS A 5 -18.48 -8.66 -13.10
C HIS A 5 -19.75 -7.87 -13.41
N SER A 6 -20.93 -8.39 -13.06
CA SER A 6 -22.21 -7.73 -13.33
C SER A 6 -22.31 -6.40 -12.61
N LEU A 7 -22.04 -6.37 -11.29
CA LEU A 7 -22.04 -5.12 -10.51
C LEU A 7 -21.02 -4.11 -11.02
N LEU A 8 -19.82 -4.56 -11.41
CA LEU A 8 -18.83 -3.68 -12.02
C LEU A 8 -19.39 -3.05 -13.31
N LYS A 9 -20.01 -3.84 -14.19
CA LYS A 9 -20.59 -3.35 -15.44
C LYS A 9 -21.68 -2.30 -15.18
N GLU A 10 -22.58 -2.56 -14.23
CA GLU A 10 -23.62 -1.61 -13.83
C GLU A 10 -23.03 -0.30 -13.31
N ASN A 11 -22.01 -0.37 -12.46
CA ASN A 11 -21.34 0.83 -11.95
C ASN A 11 -20.58 1.60 -13.05
N ILE A 12 -19.95 0.92 -14.01
CA ILE A 12 -19.32 1.58 -15.16
C ILE A 12 -20.36 2.33 -15.99
N LYS A 13 -21.50 1.68 -16.30
CA LYS A 13 -22.61 2.33 -17.02
C LYS A 13 -23.11 3.58 -16.30
N ARG A 14 -23.29 3.49 -14.97
CA ARG A 14 -23.71 4.62 -14.14
C ARG A 14 -22.70 5.78 -14.20
N VAL A 15 -21.41 5.49 -14.06
CA VAL A 15 -20.36 6.54 -14.10
C VAL A 15 -20.27 7.21 -15.47
N LEU A 16 -20.44 6.45 -16.55
CA LEU A 16 -20.47 6.98 -17.91
C LEU A 16 -21.82 7.64 -18.27
N ASN A 17 -22.83 7.52 -17.41
CA ASN A 17 -24.20 7.96 -17.63
C ASN A 17 -24.81 7.40 -18.93
N VAL A 18 -24.70 6.08 -19.13
CA VAL A 18 -25.22 5.38 -20.32
C VAL A 18 -26.06 4.17 -19.95
N ASN A 19 -27.08 3.88 -20.76
CA ASN A 19 -27.91 2.67 -20.59
C ASN A 19 -27.17 1.38 -21.01
N MET A 20 -26.25 1.50 -21.97
CA MET A 20 -25.44 0.40 -22.50
C MET A 20 -24.01 0.87 -22.76
N LEU A 21 -23.03 0.01 -22.49
CA LEU A 21 -21.64 0.30 -22.82
C LEU A 21 -21.45 0.32 -24.33
N THR A 22 -20.77 1.37 -24.84
CA THR A 22 -20.33 1.40 -26.24
C THR A 22 -19.38 0.24 -26.53
N ASN A 23 -19.22 -0.11 -27.80
CA ASN A 23 -18.40 -1.25 -28.22
C ASN A 23 -16.97 -1.17 -27.65
N ASP A 24 -16.38 0.01 -27.61
CA ASP A 24 -15.03 0.22 -27.08
C ASP A 24 -14.98 -0.04 -25.56
N TRP A 25 -15.90 0.53 -24.79
CA TRP A 25 -15.99 0.30 -23.35
C TRP A 25 -16.31 -1.15 -23.01
N PHE A 26 -17.19 -1.79 -23.78
CA PHE A 26 -17.51 -3.20 -23.62
C PHE A 26 -16.29 -4.08 -23.92
N ASN A 27 -15.49 -3.76 -24.94
CA ASN A 27 -14.25 -4.46 -25.25
C ASN A 27 -13.23 -4.33 -24.11
N ILE A 28 -13.06 -3.13 -23.52
CA ILE A 28 -12.21 -2.92 -22.35
C ILE A 28 -12.72 -3.76 -21.17
N TYR A 29 -14.00 -3.66 -20.83
CA TYR A 29 -14.63 -4.45 -19.77
C TYR A 29 -14.43 -5.96 -19.99
N LYS A 30 -14.64 -6.46 -21.21
CA LYS A 30 -14.46 -7.87 -21.58
C LYS A 30 -13.00 -8.31 -21.44
N SER A 31 -12.05 -7.48 -21.86
CA SER A 31 -10.61 -7.79 -21.75
C SER A 31 -10.15 -7.95 -20.30
N ILE A 32 -10.74 -7.16 -19.39
CA ILE A 32 -10.42 -7.16 -17.96
C ILE A 32 -11.15 -8.29 -17.22
N THR A 33 -12.37 -8.65 -17.62
CA THR A 33 -13.18 -9.66 -16.92
C THR A 33 -12.93 -11.07 -17.43
N LYS A 34 -12.75 -11.25 -18.74
CA LYS A 34 -12.46 -12.53 -19.41
C LYS A 34 -10.99 -12.61 -19.83
N PHE A 35 -10.10 -12.16 -18.94
CA PHE A 35 -8.66 -12.12 -19.17
C PHE A 35 -8.06 -13.53 -19.36
N GLY A 36 -7.05 -13.61 -20.20
CA GLY A 36 -6.21 -14.79 -20.37
C GLY A 36 -5.09 -14.85 -19.31
N TYR A 37 -4.74 -16.04 -18.85
CA TYR A 37 -3.66 -16.23 -17.89
C TYR A 37 -2.92 -17.56 -18.09
N TYR A 38 -1.70 -17.59 -17.55
CA TYR A 38 -0.93 -18.81 -17.33
C TYR A 38 -0.59 -18.91 -15.85
N GLU A 39 -0.67 -20.12 -15.29
CA GLU A 39 -0.24 -20.36 -13.91
C GLU A 39 1.28 -20.30 -13.83
N LYS A 40 1.79 -19.77 -12.71
CA LYS A 40 3.24 -19.64 -12.50
C LYS A 40 3.96 -20.98 -12.66
N ASN A 41 3.45 -22.02 -12.02
CA ASN A 41 4.05 -23.37 -12.09
C ASN A 41 4.09 -23.92 -13.52
N PHE A 42 3.10 -23.57 -14.35
CA PHE A 42 3.08 -23.93 -15.76
C PHE A 42 4.20 -23.23 -16.53
N LEU A 43 4.41 -21.93 -16.30
CA LEU A 43 5.52 -21.20 -16.91
C LEU A 43 6.87 -21.75 -16.46
N GLU A 44 7.04 -22.02 -15.16
CA GLU A 44 8.30 -22.53 -14.61
C GLU A 44 8.65 -23.93 -15.12
N LYS A 45 7.64 -24.78 -15.39
CA LYS A 45 7.83 -26.11 -15.97
C LYS A 45 8.24 -26.06 -17.45
N ASN A 46 7.71 -25.11 -18.22
CA ASN A 46 7.93 -25.04 -19.67
C ASN A 46 9.08 -24.11 -20.08
N ILE A 47 9.54 -23.24 -19.18
CA ILE A 47 10.58 -22.24 -19.46
C ILE A 47 11.73 -22.44 -18.47
N ASP A 48 11.64 -21.85 -17.29
CA ASP A 48 12.58 -22.02 -16.19
C ASP A 48 12.00 -21.34 -14.92
N SER A 49 12.56 -21.67 -13.76
CA SER A 49 12.22 -20.99 -12.51
C SER A 49 12.65 -19.53 -12.52
N GLU A 50 11.88 -18.68 -11.83
CA GLU A 50 12.22 -17.26 -11.70
C GLU A 50 13.61 -17.04 -11.06
N LYS A 51 14.05 -17.97 -10.19
CA LYS A 51 15.35 -17.92 -9.52
C LYS A 51 16.49 -18.12 -10.52
N ASN A 52 16.37 -19.08 -11.45
CA ASN A 52 17.38 -19.37 -12.47
C ASN A 52 17.42 -18.27 -13.54
N LEU A 53 16.26 -17.75 -13.95
CA LEU A 53 16.22 -16.60 -14.86
C LEU A 53 16.97 -15.40 -14.27
N ARG A 54 16.77 -15.12 -12.98
CA ARG A 54 17.46 -14.01 -12.29
C ARG A 54 18.97 -14.25 -12.14
N SER A 55 19.44 -15.48 -11.97
CA SER A 55 20.89 -15.77 -11.93
C SER A 55 21.55 -15.55 -13.30
N GLN A 56 20.78 -15.72 -14.37
CA GLN A 56 21.16 -15.39 -15.76
C GLN A 56 20.92 -13.93 -16.13
N ASN A 57 20.67 -13.03 -15.16
CA ASN A 57 20.31 -11.62 -15.37
C ASN A 57 19.03 -11.37 -16.19
N LYS A 58 18.15 -12.38 -16.38
CA LYS A 58 16.85 -12.20 -17.01
C LYS A 58 15.81 -11.73 -15.98
N ARG A 59 14.93 -10.81 -16.41
CA ARG A 59 13.87 -10.21 -15.56
C ARG A 59 12.45 -10.63 -15.98
N SER A 60 12.33 -11.41 -17.03
CA SER A 60 11.07 -11.87 -17.61
C SER A 60 11.24 -13.31 -18.11
N TYR A 61 10.12 -14.03 -18.23
CA TYR A 61 10.09 -15.38 -18.80
C TYR A 61 10.41 -15.39 -20.30
N PHE A 62 10.13 -14.28 -21.00
CA PHE A 62 10.37 -14.12 -22.43
C PHE A 62 11.22 -12.89 -22.66
N ASN A 63 12.13 -12.94 -23.63
CA ASN A 63 13.02 -11.82 -23.96
C ASN A 63 12.28 -10.76 -24.80
N ASN A 64 11.27 -11.17 -25.56
CA ASN A 64 10.48 -10.29 -26.42
C ASN A 64 9.06 -10.85 -26.67
N LEU A 65 8.21 -10.02 -27.27
CA LEU A 65 6.84 -10.35 -27.62
C LEU A 65 6.71 -11.48 -28.64
N LYS A 66 7.70 -11.66 -29.54
CA LYS A 66 7.67 -12.72 -30.56
C LYS A 66 7.80 -14.08 -29.90
N GLU A 67 8.74 -14.23 -28.97
CA GLU A 67 8.95 -15.44 -28.17
C GLU A 67 7.69 -15.80 -27.37
N PHE A 68 7.09 -14.81 -26.70
CA PHE A 68 5.82 -15.00 -26.00
C PHE A 68 4.68 -15.46 -26.93
N ARG A 69 4.56 -14.87 -28.12
CA ARG A 69 3.53 -15.27 -29.10
C ARG A 69 3.76 -16.69 -29.63
N THR A 70 5.01 -17.09 -29.86
CA THR A 70 5.33 -18.48 -30.24
C THR A 70 4.97 -19.44 -29.12
N PHE A 71 5.31 -19.10 -27.86
CA PHE A 71 4.89 -19.87 -26.71
C PHE A 71 3.37 -20.00 -26.61
N GLN A 72 2.64 -18.90 -26.82
CA GLN A 72 1.18 -18.87 -26.77
C GLN A 72 0.52 -19.71 -27.87
N LYS A 73 1.11 -19.78 -29.07
CA LYS A 73 0.64 -20.65 -30.15
C LYS A 73 0.76 -22.14 -29.77
N ASN A 74 1.87 -22.50 -29.13
CA ASN A 74 2.16 -23.88 -28.75
C ASN A 74 1.48 -24.30 -27.43
N ASN A 75 1.07 -23.33 -26.61
CA ASN A 75 0.52 -23.56 -25.27
C ASN A 75 -0.81 -22.84 -25.09
N LYS A 76 -1.90 -23.59 -24.97
CA LYS A 76 -3.26 -23.04 -24.84
C LYS A 76 -3.37 -22.08 -23.64
N THR A 77 -3.79 -20.84 -23.90
CA THR A 77 -4.07 -19.85 -22.86
C THR A 77 -5.31 -20.26 -22.06
N LYS A 78 -5.24 -20.22 -20.72
CA LYS A 78 -6.41 -20.35 -19.86
C LYS A 78 -7.13 -19.00 -19.79
N PHE A 79 -8.44 -19.01 -19.63
CA PHE A 79 -9.25 -17.79 -19.53
C PHE A 79 -10.04 -17.78 -18.23
N ASN A 80 -10.27 -16.59 -17.68
CA ASN A 80 -11.16 -16.46 -16.53
C ASN A 80 -12.60 -16.82 -16.94
N LYS A 81 -13.06 -17.98 -16.47
CA LYS A 81 -14.43 -18.45 -16.68
C LYS A 81 -15.39 -17.99 -15.59
N ASN A 82 -14.88 -17.48 -14.48
CA ASN A 82 -15.69 -16.99 -13.38
C ASN A 82 -16.42 -15.70 -13.77
N ASP A 83 -17.45 -15.37 -12.99
CA ASP A 83 -18.20 -14.11 -13.09
C ASP A 83 -17.70 -13.07 -12.06
N PHE A 84 -16.47 -13.28 -11.59
CA PHE A 84 -15.78 -12.37 -10.69
C PHE A 84 -14.27 -12.33 -10.98
N GLY A 85 -13.64 -11.28 -10.46
CA GLY A 85 -12.20 -11.05 -10.49
C GLY A 85 -11.74 -10.28 -11.71
N ILE A 86 -10.78 -9.40 -11.47
CA ILE A 86 -10.07 -8.62 -12.50
C ILE A 86 -8.56 -8.80 -12.30
N PRO A 87 -7.74 -8.74 -13.36
CA PRO A 87 -6.29 -8.85 -13.26
C PRO A 87 -5.72 -7.65 -12.50
N GLN A 88 -4.81 -7.90 -11.57
CA GLN A 88 -4.09 -6.83 -10.88
C GLN A 88 -2.90 -6.34 -11.72
N GLY A 89 -2.64 -5.03 -11.71
CA GLY A 89 -1.49 -4.43 -12.40
C GLY A 89 -1.77 -3.96 -13.83
N THR A 90 -3.01 -4.03 -14.32
CA THR A 90 -3.38 -3.32 -15.55
C THR A 90 -3.59 -1.84 -15.26
N ALA A 91 -3.49 -0.99 -16.29
CA ALA A 91 -3.66 0.45 -16.16
C ALA A 91 -5.05 0.85 -15.63
N ILE A 92 -6.10 0.09 -15.96
CA ILE A 92 -7.49 0.44 -15.64
C ILE A 92 -8.03 -0.30 -14.40
N SER A 93 -7.41 -1.40 -13.99
CA SER A 93 -7.95 -2.22 -12.88
C SER A 93 -8.13 -1.43 -11.58
N ALA A 94 -7.22 -0.49 -11.27
CA ALA A 94 -7.33 0.36 -10.08
C ALA A 94 -8.55 1.30 -10.15
N VAL A 95 -8.85 1.83 -11.34
CA VAL A 95 -10.03 2.67 -11.57
C VAL A 95 -11.29 1.83 -11.43
N PHE A 96 -11.32 0.63 -12.03
CA PHE A 96 -12.46 -0.28 -11.94
C PHE A 96 -12.72 -0.77 -10.51
N ALA A 97 -11.68 -1.00 -9.70
CA ALA A 97 -11.86 -1.32 -8.28
C ALA A 97 -12.54 -0.18 -7.51
N ASN A 98 -12.20 1.08 -7.81
CA ASN A 98 -12.88 2.23 -7.20
C ASN A 98 -14.32 2.39 -7.70
N ILE A 99 -14.58 2.18 -8.99
CA ILE A 99 -15.93 2.20 -9.56
C ILE A 99 -16.79 1.07 -8.95
N TYR A 100 -16.20 -0.10 -8.70
CA TYR A 100 -16.89 -1.20 -8.04
C TYR A 100 -17.37 -0.83 -6.63
N ALA A 101 -16.53 -0.15 -5.85
CA ALA A 101 -16.83 0.26 -4.48
C ALA A 101 -17.82 1.45 -4.37
N LEU A 102 -18.30 2.03 -5.48
CA LEU A 102 -19.09 3.26 -5.46
C LEU A 102 -20.36 3.17 -4.60
N ASN A 103 -21.13 2.08 -4.71
CA ASN A 103 -22.35 1.90 -3.88
C ASN A 103 -22.02 1.76 -2.40
N PHE A 104 -20.98 1.00 -2.09
CA PHE A 104 -20.49 0.85 -0.72
C PHE A 104 -20.08 2.21 -0.15
N ASP A 105 -19.31 2.99 -0.91
CA ASP A 105 -18.87 4.33 -0.48
C ASP A 105 -20.06 5.27 -0.23
N LEU A 106 -21.10 5.22 -1.07
CA LEU A 106 -22.31 6.03 -0.90
C LEU A 106 -23.06 5.66 0.39
N GLN A 107 -23.32 4.37 0.62
CA GLN A 107 -24.04 3.90 1.80
C GLN A 107 -23.22 4.15 3.08
N MET A 108 -21.90 3.90 3.05
CA MET A 108 -21.01 4.18 4.19
C MET A 108 -20.95 5.68 4.51
N ASN A 109 -20.96 6.54 3.50
CA ASN A 109 -20.98 7.99 3.69
C ASN A 109 -22.33 8.48 4.25
N GLN A 110 -23.45 7.87 3.82
CA GLN A 110 -24.77 8.14 4.40
C GLN A 110 -24.84 7.72 5.86
N LEU A 111 -24.34 6.52 6.19
CA LEU A 111 -24.23 6.03 7.56
C LEU A 111 -23.37 6.97 8.42
N ALA A 112 -22.23 7.42 7.90
CA ALA A 112 -21.41 8.40 8.61
C ALA A 112 -22.19 9.69 8.86
N PHE A 113 -22.88 10.23 7.84
CA PHE A 113 -23.63 11.47 7.92
C PHE A 113 -24.78 11.40 8.93
N SER A 114 -25.55 10.30 8.97
CA SER A 114 -26.67 10.13 9.92
C SER A 114 -26.21 10.13 11.38
N HIS A 115 -24.95 9.79 11.63
CA HIS A 115 -24.33 9.82 12.95
C HIS A 115 -23.41 11.02 13.18
N SER A 116 -23.49 12.07 12.34
CA SER A 116 -22.57 13.23 12.40
C SER A 116 -21.08 12.84 12.38
N GLY A 117 -20.78 11.72 11.75
CA GLY A 117 -19.47 11.11 11.63
C GLY A 117 -18.77 11.40 10.31
N MET A 118 -17.66 10.70 10.09
CA MET A 118 -16.83 10.82 8.90
C MET A 118 -16.42 9.45 8.36
N TYR A 119 -16.56 9.28 7.05
CA TYR A 119 -16.06 8.14 6.30
C TYR A 119 -14.92 8.55 5.36
N ARG A 120 -13.86 7.75 5.30
CA ARG A 120 -12.73 7.90 4.35
C ARG A 120 -12.23 6.54 3.88
N ARG A 121 -12.06 6.37 2.56
CA ARG A 121 -11.48 5.17 1.94
C ARG A 121 -10.24 5.52 1.11
N TYR A 122 -9.25 4.65 1.15
CA TYR A 122 -8.07 4.67 0.30
C TYR A 122 -7.83 3.26 -0.25
N SER A 123 -8.20 3.03 -1.51
CA SER A 123 -8.23 1.68 -2.11
C SER A 123 -9.05 0.72 -1.23
N ASP A 124 -8.41 -0.26 -0.60
CA ASP A 124 -9.07 -1.33 0.15
C ASP A 124 -9.20 -0.97 1.65
N ASP A 125 -8.42 0.01 2.12
CA ASP A 125 -8.42 0.44 3.52
C ASP A 125 -9.42 1.59 3.71
N PHE A 126 -10.38 1.45 4.63
CA PHE A 126 -11.30 2.53 5.00
C PHE A 126 -11.32 2.76 6.51
N ILE A 127 -11.81 3.93 6.90
CA ILE A 127 -12.05 4.32 8.28
C ILE A 127 -13.42 4.99 8.37
N LEU A 128 -14.17 4.62 9.40
CA LEU A 128 -15.41 5.27 9.82
C LEU A 128 -15.20 5.82 11.23
N ILE A 129 -15.52 7.08 11.44
CA ILE A 129 -15.41 7.76 12.73
C ILE A 129 -16.80 8.26 13.09
N ILE A 130 -17.31 7.87 14.26
CA ILE A 130 -18.62 8.29 14.75
C ILE A 130 -18.42 8.95 16.13
N PRO A 131 -18.85 10.20 16.33
CA PRO A 131 -18.93 10.82 17.64
C PRO A 131 -19.88 10.03 18.54
N ILE A 132 -19.49 9.78 19.78
CA ILE A 132 -20.32 9.06 20.75
C ILE A 132 -21.21 10.07 21.47
N SER A 133 -22.52 9.94 21.29
CA SER A 133 -23.52 10.59 22.14
C SER A 133 -23.96 9.62 23.24
N SER A 134 -23.28 9.69 24.40
CA SER A 134 -23.62 9.03 25.67
C SER A 134 -23.74 7.48 25.74
N ASN A 135 -24.28 6.76 24.75
CA ASN A 135 -24.41 5.30 24.77
C ASN A 135 -23.31 4.62 23.95
N ILE A 136 -22.32 4.08 24.67
CA ILE A 136 -21.15 3.39 24.10
C ILE A 136 -21.56 2.09 23.38
N ASN A 137 -22.68 1.46 23.74
CA ASN A 137 -23.07 0.13 23.25
C ASN A 137 -23.58 0.11 21.79
N ASN A 138 -23.83 1.25 21.17
CA ASN A 138 -24.40 1.30 19.80
C ASN A 138 -23.39 0.93 18.69
N TYR A 139 -22.11 0.69 19.01
CA TYR A 139 -21.11 0.38 17.98
C TYR A 139 -21.33 -0.98 17.32
N THR A 140 -21.90 -1.96 18.04
CA THR A 140 -22.19 -3.30 17.50
C THR A 140 -23.29 -3.26 16.45
N GLU A 141 -24.31 -2.42 16.65
CA GLU A 141 -25.37 -2.16 15.67
C GLU A 141 -24.78 -1.56 14.39
N ILE A 142 -23.88 -0.60 14.53
CA ILE A 142 -23.15 -0.01 13.39
C ILE A 142 -22.32 -1.06 12.66
N GLU A 143 -21.61 -1.95 13.37
CA GLU A 143 -20.86 -3.05 12.75
C GLU A 143 -21.76 -4.00 11.95
N VAL A 144 -22.95 -4.32 12.46
CA VAL A 144 -23.94 -5.13 11.75
C VAL A 144 -24.40 -4.42 10.47
N ILE A 145 -24.72 -3.12 10.56
CA ILE A 145 -25.10 -2.34 9.38
C ILE A 145 -23.98 -2.35 8.33
N ILE A 146 -22.72 -2.13 8.73
CA ILE A 146 -21.56 -2.17 7.81
C ILE A 146 -21.43 -3.53 7.13
N LYS A 147 -21.64 -4.64 7.86
CA LYS A 147 -21.61 -5.99 7.28
C LYS A 147 -22.71 -6.20 6.26
N ASN A 148 -23.94 -5.75 6.55
CA ASN A 148 -25.06 -5.83 5.61
C ASN A 148 -24.78 -5.02 4.33
N ILE A 149 -24.32 -3.78 4.47
CA ILE A 149 -23.90 -2.92 3.35
C ILE A 149 -22.84 -3.62 2.49
N ALA A 150 -21.85 -4.25 3.13
CA ALA A 150 -20.79 -4.96 2.45
C ALA A 150 -21.30 -6.21 1.70
N GLU A 151 -22.19 -6.99 2.30
CA GLU A 151 -22.82 -8.15 1.67
C GLU A 151 -23.66 -7.76 0.45
N GLU A 152 -24.50 -6.73 0.56
CA GLU A 152 -25.28 -6.17 -0.56
C GLU A 152 -24.39 -5.75 -1.72
N CYS A 153 -23.27 -5.08 -1.42
CA CYS A 153 -22.29 -4.63 -2.41
C CYS A 153 -21.35 -5.76 -2.89
N LYS A 154 -21.49 -6.98 -2.37
CA LYS A 154 -20.58 -8.12 -2.62
C LYS A 154 -19.11 -7.74 -2.37
N ILE A 155 -18.87 -7.05 -1.26
CA ILE A 155 -17.55 -6.68 -0.76
C ILE A 155 -17.23 -7.54 0.45
N ASN A 156 -16.11 -8.24 0.40
CA ASN A 156 -15.67 -9.09 1.49
C ASN A 156 -14.78 -8.31 2.46
N ILE A 157 -15.34 -7.85 3.58
CA ILE A 157 -14.57 -7.30 4.69
C ILE A 157 -13.80 -8.43 5.39
N LYS A 158 -12.57 -8.17 5.81
CA LYS A 158 -11.73 -9.16 6.51
C LYS A 158 -11.76 -8.89 8.00
N ASP A 159 -12.54 -9.65 8.75
CA ASP A 159 -12.70 -9.48 10.21
C ASP A 159 -11.36 -9.46 10.95
N GLU A 160 -10.40 -10.30 10.57
CA GLU A 160 -9.04 -10.33 11.15
C GLU A 160 -8.28 -9.00 11.07
N LYS A 161 -8.63 -8.15 10.10
CA LYS A 161 -8.01 -6.83 9.89
C LYS A 161 -8.88 -5.69 10.42
N THR A 162 -10.17 -5.92 10.57
CA THR A 162 -11.11 -4.93 11.10
C THR A 162 -10.86 -4.73 12.58
N ASN A 163 -10.67 -3.48 12.99
CA ASN A 163 -10.46 -3.12 14.39
C ASN A 163 -11.39 -1.98 14.74
N THR A 164 -12.06 -2.10 15.87
CA THR A 164 -12.97 -1.08 16.41
C THR A 164 -12.32 -0.44 17.61
N PHE A 165 -12.23 0.89 17.58
CA PHE A 165 -11.55 1.66 18.61
C PHE A 165 -12.50 2.67 19.26
N LEU A 166 -12.45 2.72 20.59
CA LEU A 166 -13.04 3.78 21.39
C LEU A 166 -11.95 4.83 21.67
N TYR A 167 -12.21 6.08 21.32
CA TYR A 167 -11.31 7.20 21.58
C TYR A 167 -11.95 8.21 22.53
N SER A 168 -11.30 8.51 23.65
CA SER A 168 -11.73 9.53 24.60
C SER A 168 -10.53 10.10 25.35
N GLN A 169 -10.46 11.43 25.50
CA GLN A 169 -9.43 12.12 26.29
C GLN A 169 -7.98 11.64 26.00
N HIS A 170 -7.61 11.48 24.74
CA HIS A 170 -6.30 10.96 24.29
C HIS A 170 -6.01 9.49 24.63
N ASN A 171 -7.00 8.75 25.12
CA ASN A 171 -6.94 7.31 25.31
C ASN A 171 -7.63 6.61 24.13
N LEU A 172 -6.94 5.62 23.56
CA LEU A 172 -7.44 4.81 22.46
C LEU A 172 -7.54 3.35 22.93
N ILE A 173 -8.76 2.82 22.97
CA ILE A 173 -9.05 1.48 23.44
C ILE A 173 -9.57 0.64 22.27
N ASN A 174 -8.87 -0.44 21.94
CA ASN A 174 -9.36 -1.43 20.98
C ASN A 174 -10.36 -2.37 21.63
N LEU A 175 -11.60 -2.32 21.14
CA LEU A 175 -12.71 -3.12 21.66
C LEU A 175 -12.62 -4.59 21.23
N ASN A 176 -11.97 -4.86 20.09
CA ASN A 176 -11.87 -6.20 19.50
C ASN A 176 -10.62 -6.94 19.98
N ASN A 177 -9.57 -6.21 20.38
CA ASN A 177 -8.31 -6.81 20.82
C ASN A 177 -7.58 -5.94 21.85
N LYS A 178 -7.74 -6.28 23.14
CA LYS A 178 -7.11 -5.56 24.27
C LYS A 178 -5.58 -5.52 24.22
N SER A 179 -4.92 -6.41 23.47
CA SER A 179 -3.46 -6.43 23.36
C SER A 179 -2.90 -5.39 22.37
N LYS A 180 -3.74 -4.83 21.48
CA LYS A 180 -3.31 -3.89 20.44
C LYS A 180 -4.07 -2.57 20.59
N GLN A 181 -3.49 -1.65 21.34
CA GLN A 181 -4.06 -0.32 21.62
C GLN A 181 -3.67 0.76 20.60
N ASN A 182 -3.07 0.38 19.47
CA ASN A 182 -2.66 1.33 18.45
C ASN A 182 -3.40 1.07 17.14
N MET A 183 -3.90 2.15 16.54
CA MET A 183 -4.54 2.14 15.23
C MET A 183 -3.51 2.33 14.12
N ASP A 184 -3.50 1.43 13.13
CA ASP A 184 -2.69 1.56 11.92
C ASP A 184 -3.55 2.09 10.76
N TYR A 185 -3.15 3.19 10.12
CA TYR A 185 -3.83 3.71 8.94
C TYR A 185 -2.84 4.40 7.99
N LEU A 186 -2.86 4.05 6.71
CA LEU A 186 -2.03 4.64 5.62
C LEU A 186 -0.53 4.78 5.93
N GLY A 187 0.03 3.80 6.66
CA GLY A 187 1.46 3.78 6.99
C GLY A 187 1.84 4.56 8.26
N PHE A 188 0.84 5.09 8.98
CA PHE A 188 0.99 5.68 10.30
C PHE A 188 0.37 4.80 11.38
N ASN A 189 0.80 5.04 12.60
CA ASN A 189 0.33 4.40 13.81
C ASN A 189 -0.06 5.49 14.81
N PHE A 190 -1.24 5.38 15.41
CA PHE A 190 -1.78 6.30 16.39
C PHE A 190 -2.16 5.56 17.66
N ASP A 191 -1.71 6.04 18.82
CA ASP A 191 -1.95 5.44 20.13
C ASP A 191 -2.86 6.29 21.04
N GLY A 192 -3.62 7.22 20.45
CA GLY A 192 -4.48 8.16 21.16
C GLY A 192 -3.83 9.52 21.44
N LYS A 193 -2.49 9.55 21.57
CA LYS A 193 -1.72 10.78 21.79
C LYS A 193 -0.61 10.98 20.75
N ASN A 194 0.13 9.92 20.43
CA ASN A 194 1.29 9.99 19.56
C ASN A 194 0.97 9.48 18.16
N VAL A 195 1.44 10.22 17.15
CA VAL A 195 1.43 9.79 15.75
C VAL A 195 2.85 9.40 15.35
N LYS A 196 2.99 8.19 14.82
CA LYS A 196 4.26 7.57 14.44
C LYS A 196 4.16 7.01 13.02
N MET A 197 5.27 6.98 12.28
CA MET A 197 5.36 6.10 11.10
C MET A 197 5.34 4.64 11.55
N ARG A 198 4.75 3.77 10.72
CA ARG A 198 4.72 2.33 10.98
C ARG A 198 6.13 1.77 11.13
N ASN A 199 6.36 0.99 12.19
CA ASN A 199 7.66 0.40 12.51
C ASN A 199 8.28 -0.39 11.34
N LYS A 200 7.45 -1.08 10.54
CA LYS A 200 7.88 -1.80 9.33
C LYS A 200 8.58 -0.89 8.31
N SER A 201 8.13 0.35 8.16
CA SER A 201 8.74 1.33 7.24
C SER A 201 10.12 1.74 7.72
N ILE A 202 10.27 1.99 9.02
CA ILE A 202 11.54 2.35 9.66
C ILE A 202 12.53 1.18 9.60
N TYR A 203 12.06 -0.03 9.90
CA TYR A 203 12.87 -1.24 9.77
C TYR A 203 13.38 -1.42 8.33
N ARG A 204 12.50 -1.26 7.33
CA ARG A 204 12.87 -1.35 5.91
C ARG A 204 13.91 -0.29 5.53
N PHE A 205 13.77 0.94 6.03
CA PHE A 205 14.74 2.01 5.83
C PHE A 205 16.14 1.60 6.31
N TYR A 206 16.29 1.18 7.57
CA TYR A 206 17.60 0.75 8.10
C TYR A 206 18.12 -0.54 7.46
N ARG A 207 17.23 -1.50 7.14
CA ARG A 207 17.62 -2.75 6.46
C ARG A 207 18.21 -2.46 5.07
N ASN A 208 17.60 -1.56 4.31
CA ASN A 208 18.10 -1.17 2.99
C ASN A 208 19.43 -0.41 3.08
N ALA A 209 19.59 0.43 4.12
CA ALA A 209 20.86 1.08 4.41
C ALA A 209 21.97 0.05 4.67
N LYS A 210 21.72 -0.91 5.57
CA LYS A 210 22.66 -1.99 5.89
C LYS A 210 23.03 -2.81 4.66
N LYS A 211 22.05 -3.17 3.82
CA LYS A 211 22.31 -3.90 2.55
C LYS A 211 23.24 -3.12 1.62
N LEU A 212 22.99 -1.83 1.42
CA LEU A 212 23.82 -0.99 0.56
C LEU A 212 25.24 -0.83 1.11
N ILE A 213 25.38 -0.62 2.42
CA ILE A 213 26.68 -0.48 3.09
C ILE A 213 27.46 -1.79 3.03
N ASN A 214 26.83 -2.94 3.29
CA ASN A 214 27.47 -4.25 3.18
C ASN A 214 27.96 -4.51 1.75
N TYR A 215 27.13 -4.19 0.75
CA TYR A 215 27.54 -4.30 -0.65
C TYR A 215 28.71 -3.37 -0.99
N ALA A 216 28.70 -2.14 -0.46
CA ALA A 216 29.81 -1.21 -0.62
C ALA A 216 31.10 -1.72 0.03
N ASN A 217 31.03 -2.29 1.23
CA ASN A 217 32.17 -2.92 1.91
C ASN A 217 32.71 -4.11 1.14
N PHE A 218 31.84 -4.98 0.63
CA PHE A 218 32.22 -6.11 -0.22
C PHE A 218 32.99 -5.63 -1.47
N LYS A 219 32.48 -4.60 -2.16
CA LYS A 219 33.17 -4.00 -3.31
C LYS A 219 34.47 -3.31 -2.94
N LYS A 220 34.53 -2.65 -1.78
CA LYS A 220 35.75 -2.04 -1.26
C LYS A 220 36.85 -3.10 -1.10
N ASN A 221 36.53 -4.20 -0.44
CA ASN A 221 37.50 -5.25 -0.14
C ASN A 221 37.94 -6.00 -1.40
N ASN A 222 36.99 -6.39 -2.27
CA ASN A 222 37.32 -7.13 -3.50
C ASN A 222 38.18 -6.32 -4.49
N ASN A 223 37.99 -5.00 -4.53
CA ASN A 223 38.71 -4.12 -5.43
C ASN A 223 39.83 -3.34 -4.72
N GLN A 224 40.15 -3.69 -3.47
CA GLN A 224 41.18 -3.04 -2.63
C GLN A 224 41.10 -1.49 -2.62
N LEU A 225 39.88 -0.95 -2.59
CA LEU A 225 39.66 0.50 -2.62
C LEU A 225 39.96 1.12 -1.25
N GLU A 226 40.67 2.24 -1.21
CA GLU A 226 40.90 2.99 0.03
C GLU A 226 39.58 3.56 0.61
N LYS A 227 38.74 4.11 -0.27
CA LYS A 227 37.49 4.79 0.08
C LYS A 227 36.29 3.89 -0.16
N LEU A 228 35.29 4.00 0.72
CA LEU A 228 34.04 3.27 0.58
C LEU A 228 33.31 3.70 -0.72
N PRO A 229 33.01 2.78 -1.66
CA PRO A 229 32.23 3.11 -2.84
C PRO A 229 30.78 3.45 -2.44
N TYR A 230 30.06 4.13 -3.33
CA TYR A 230 28.66 4.54 -3.13
C TYR A 230 28.39 5.50 -1.94
N ARG A 231 29.42 6.10 -1.33
CA ARG A 231 29.29 7.11 -0.25
C ARG A 231 28.23 8.17 -0.57
N LYS A 232 28.30 8.80 -1.74
CA LYS A 232 27.31 9.81 -2.18
C LYS A 232 25.87 9.28 -2.13
N ARG A 233 25.64 8.03 -2.55
CA ARG A 233 24.30 7.41 -2.54
C ARG A 233 23.85 7.07 -1.11
N ILE A 234 24.75 6.58 -0.26
CA ILE A 234 24.46 6.30 1.16
C ILE A 234 24.06 7.60 1.86
N TYR A 235 24.85 8.66 1.68
CA TYR A 235 24.59 9.96 2.29
C TYR A 235 23.28 10.54 1.79
N ARG A 236 23.04 10.48 0.47
CA ARG A 236 21.82 10.98 -0.14
C ARG A 236 20.55 10.33 0.38
N LEU A 237 20.56 9.02 0.62
CA LEU A 237 19.35 8.27 0.96
C LEU A 237 19.10 8.13 2.46
N TYR A 238 20.15 8.19 3.27
CA TYR A 238 20.09 7.79 4.69
C TYR A 238 20.61 8.84 5.68
N THR A 239 21.01 10.02 5.20
CA THR A 239 21.50 11.13 6.04
C THR A 239 20.94 12.47 5.57
N ASP A 240 21.07 13.52 6.38
CA ASP A 240 20.62 14.88 6.04
C ASP A 240 21.51 15.58 4.99
N LEU A 241 22.71 15.06 4.73
CA LEU A 241 23.60 15.54 3.65
C LEU A 241 23.03 15.31 2.24
N GLY A 242 21.90 14.62 2.15
CA GLY A 242 21.20 14.28 0.92
C GLY A 242 20.17 15.28 0.44
N GLU A 243 19.91 16.35 1.19
CA GLU A 243 18.91 17.35 0.81
C GLU A 243 19.25 17.97 -0.56
N SER A 244 18.48 17.63 -1.58
CA SER A 244 18.55 18.33 -2.86
C SER A 244 17.49 19.43 -2.86
N ARG A 245 17.89 20.66 -3.22
CA ARG A 245 16.98 21.79 -3.52
C ARG A 245 15.89 21.43 -4.55
N SER A 246 16.07 20.36 -5.33
CA SER A 246 15.15 19.88 -6.36
C SER A 246 14.16 18.77 -5.92
N GLY A 247 13.91 18.60 -4.61
CA GLY A 247 12.75 17.82 -4.13
C GLY A 247 12.74 16.31 -4.43
N ARG A 248 13.88 15.61 -4.46
CA ARG A 248 13.88 14.15 -4.66
C ARG A 248 13.43 13.40 -3.39
N ASN A 249 12.39 12.57 -3.51
CA ASN A 249 11.69 11.87 -2.42
C ASN A 249 12.52 10.79 -1.70
N SER A 250 13.43 11.15 -0.78
CA SER A 250 13.99 10.17 0.17
C SER A 250 12.97 9.81 1.25
N PHE A 251 13.21 8.72 1.99
CA PHE A 251 12.40 8.38 3.15
C PHE A 251 12.47 9.46 4.25
N ILE A 252 13.59 10.19 4.33
CA ILE A 252 13.76 11.31 5.26
C ILE A 252 12.87 12.48 4.83
N ASP A 253 12.81 12.79 3.53
CA ASP A 253 11.93 13.86 3.03
C ASP A 253 10.46 13.51 3.23
N TYR A 254 10.08 12.24 3.05
CA TYR A 254 8.75 11.75 3.42
C TYR A 254 8.47 11.97 4.91
N ALA A 255 9.40 11.60 5.80
CA ALA A 255 9.24 11.78 7.23
C ALA A 255 9.14 13.27 7.64
N LYS A 256 9.94 14.14 7.02
CA LYS A 256 9.87 15.60 7.20
C LYS A 256 8.53 16.17 6.74
N LYS A 257 8.10 15.83 5.51
CA LYS A 257 6.79 16.27 4.99
C LYS A 257 5.64 15.78 5.85
N ALA A 258 5.69 14.53 6.30
CA ALA A 258 4.70 13.97 7.21
C ALA A 258 4.68 14.72 8.54
N GLN A 259 5.85 14.95 9.16
CA GLN A 259 5.99 15.75 10.37
C GLN A 259 5.32 17.12 10.21
N THR A 260 5.71 17.91 9.23
CA THR A 260 5.14 19.24 8.97
C THR A 260 3.63 19.20 8.74
N LYS A 261 3.13 18.21 8.00
CA LYS A 261 1.69 18.09 7.72
C LYS A 261 0.88 17.75 8.96
N PHE A 262 1.36 16.82 9.79
CA PHE A 262 0.66 16.47 11.04
C PHE A 262 0.78 17.58 12.09
N ASP A 263 1.92 18.27 12.18
CA ASP A 263 2.06 19.43 13.07
C ASP A 263 1.06 20.54 12.71
N TYR A 264 0.76 20.71 11.41
CA TYR A 264 -0.24 21.66 10.93
C TYR A 264 -1.69 21.19 11.15
N TYR A 265 -2.05 19.98 10.71
CA TYR A 265 -3.44 19.50 10.76
C TYR A 265 -3.85 18.88 12.10
N SER A 266 -2.90 18.51 12.94
CA SER A 266 -3.13 17.86 14.23
C SER A 266 -2.13 18.37 15.27
N PRO A 267 -2.18 19.67 15.62
CA PRO A 267 -1.20 20.30 16.52
C PRO A 267 -1.29 19.76 17.95
N HIS A 268 -2.40 19.13 18.33
CA HIS A 268 -2.62 18.57 19.68
C HIS A 268 -2.07 17.14 19.83
N THR A 269 -1.58 16.51 18.75
CA THR A 269 -0.94 15.19 18.82
C THR A 269 0.58 15.30 18.93
N ASN A 270 1.19 14.34 19.60
CA ASN A 270 2.63 14.18 19.63
C ASN A 270 3.11 13.55 18.32
N ASN A 271 3.51 14.36 17.35
CA ASN A 271 3.96 13.88 16.04
C ASN A 271 5.44 13.50 16.09
N MET A 272 5.75 12.20 15.97
CA MET A 272 7.09 11.66 16.26
C MET A 272 7.84 11.16 15.02
N MET A 273 7.39 11.50 13.80
CA MET A 273 7.96 11.01 12.54
C MET A 273 9.47 11.24 12.47
N MET A 274 9.91 12.47 12.71
CA MET A 274 11.35 12.80 12.68
C MET A 274 12.10 12.25 13.91
N GLN A 275 11.42 12.19 15.05
CA GLN A 275 11.99 11.64 16.28
C GLN A 275 12.34 10.15 16.14
N GLN A 276 11.51 9.37 15.43
CA GLN A 276 11.76 7.94 15.17
C GLN A 276 13.05 7.69 14.37
N ILE A 277 13.48 8.66 13.56
CA ILE A 277 14.70 8.60 12.76
C ILE A 277 15.80 9.53 13.26
N LYS A 278 15.69 10.12 14.47
CA LYS A 278 16.67 11.09 14.99
C LYS A 278 18.09 10.54 15.04
N ASN A 279 18.23 9.26 15.42
CA ASN A 279 19.53 8.58 15.56
C ASN A 279 20.04 8.00 14.23
N ARG A 280 19.46 8.36 13.08
CA ARG A 280 19.83 7.81 11.77
C ARG A 280 21.31 8.03 11.46
N LYS A 281 21.83 9.25 11.65
CA LYS A 281 23.23 9.61 11.36
C LYS A 281 24.19 8.68 12.11
N LYS A 282 24.08 8.64 13.43
CA LYS A 282 24.88 7.76 14.32
C LYS A 282 24.81 6.29 13.92
N LYS A 283 23.63 5.80 13.54
CA LYS A 283 23.46 4.40 13.07
C LYS A 283 24.16 4.15 11.74
N ILE A 284 24.08 5.08 10.79
CA ILE A 284 24.74 4.97 9.48
C ILE A 284 26.26 5.08 9.60
N GLU A 285 26.77 5.97 10.44
CA GLU A 285 28.20 6.10 10.76
C GLU A 285 28.75 4.81 11.34
N LYS A 286 28.08 4.27 12.38
CA LYS A 286 28.46 3.00 12.99
C LYS A 286 28.48 1.85 11.99
N LEU A 287 27.53 1.80 11.06
CA LEU A 287 27.47 0.75 10.04
C LEU A 287 28.52 0.91 8.94
N SER A 288 28.86 2.15 8.57
CA SER A 288 29.80 2.44 7.48
C SER A 288 31.26 2.56 7.92
N GLY A 289 31.52 2.67 9.23
CA GLY A 289 32.86 2.87 9.77
C GLY A 289 33.44 4.25 9.42
N ILE A 290 32.59 5.22 9.08
CA ILE A 290 32.99 6.56 8.65
C ILE A 290 32.31 7.58 9.54
N GLN A 291 33.07 8.48 10.16
CA GLN A 291 32.51 9.66 10.82
C GLN A 291 32.02 10.64 9.76
N LEU A 292 30.77 11.09 9.86
CA LEU A 292 30.22 12.13 9.00
C LEU A 292 30.46 13.47 9.69
N HIS A 293 31.51 14.18 9.29
CA HIS A 293 31.65 15.58 9.66
C HIS A 293 30.52 16.38 9.01
N THR A 294 29.51 16.72 9.79
CA THR A 294 28.55 17.77 9.45
C THR A 294 29.00 18.99 10.24
N LYS A 295 29.38 20.09 9.57
CA LYS A 295 29.28 21.39 10.23
C LYS A 295 27.79 21.55 10.55
N THR A 296 27.48 21.53 11.84
CA THR A 296 26.16 21.85 12.38
C THR A 296 25.78 23.26 12.00
#